data_AF-A0A819Z0T3-F1
#
_entry.id   AF-A0A819Z0T3-F1
#
_cell.length_a   1.000
_cell.length_b   1.000
_cell.length_c   1.000
_cell.angle_alpha   90.00
_cell.angle_beta   90.00
_cell.angle_gamma   90.00
#
_symmetry.space_group_name_H-M   'P 1'
#
loop_
_entity.id
_entity.type
_entity.pdbx_description
1 polymer ?
#
loop_
_entity_poly.entity_id
_entity_poly.type
_entity_poly.pdbx_seq_one_letter_code
_entity_poly.pdbx_strand_id
1 'polypeptide(L)'
;IFVLAFDDVSDRQWTSMMESAFDVIFKLADGPIKHIENIIKKLAVKTGVKLGSLFKIPLSSQSQPLSIESMDFENAGNENNQNQLSHQQQHHHHHSQMNANSALLLVRFLNCLEKAAVGIVYYVDCTVKDELLRRKEAKLMQYKNIVEQILLHQNEYYEETLQLSATICLCKFMLLSVKLCEKHAKILFDLLKYSTFESVQVGILVLMNDFYLKYPSSFDAYSNGVYNCLHNPLYNVRLVALKTISDLILKEMMKLKDQISEIALCIIDKHPQIATLATSFFSELAKRQHGQALFNILPDIFSNLVAGKLDEQRQLNEEDFKSIIKFLFQYISYGDNPHLWRDLAYIMSKLKFNERTLKCLHDHYNYYADKLVEDAVYESFLTILNNAKQNLGTKPDLKVVFDELSTRIEHARSSNGILSAIQQAQQKTKQQPKGKKNQN
;
A
#
# COMPACT_ATOMS: atom_id res chain seq x y z
N ILE A 1 -11.22 -5.16 36.61
CA ILE A 1 -11.17 -3.68 36.62
C ILE A 1 -11.74 -3.11 35.32
N PHE A 2 -11.12 -3.34 34.14
CA PHE A 2 -11.63 -2.76 32.88
C PHE A 2 -13.09 -3.13 32.53
N VAL A 3 -13.55 -4.35 32.88
CA VAL A 3 -14.96 -4.77 32.69
C VAL A 3 -15.95 -3.91 33.51
N LEU A 4 -15.52 -3.43 34.69
CA LEU A 4 -16.33 -2.55 35.54
C LEU A 4 -16.39 -1.14 34.94
N ALA A 5 -15.25 -0.64 34.44
CA ALA A 5 -15.13 0.66 33.78
C ALA A 5 -15.67 0.71 32.34
N PHE A 6 -16.28 -0.38 31.85
CA PHE A 6 -16.75 -0.48 30.47
C PHE A 6 -17.75 0.61 30.09
N ASP A 7 -18.65 0.96 31.01
CA ASP A 7 -19.74 1.92 30.78
C ASP A 7 -19.27 3.37 30.88
N ASP A 8 -18.11 3.62 31.51
CA ASP A 8 -17.50 4.95 31.59
C ASP A 8 -16.73 5.25 30.31
N VAL A 9 -17.44 5.65 29.26
CA VAL A 9 -16.89 6.00 27.94
C VAL A 9 -15.89 7.17 27.96
N SER A 10 -15.82 7.92 29.06
CA SER A 10 -14.87 9.03 29.22
C SER A 10 -13.44 8.58 29.58
N ASP A 11 -13.31 7.37 30.11
CA ASP A 11 -12.01 6.79 30.47
C ASP A 11 -11.15 6.51 29.22
N ARG A 12 -10.13 7.35 29.02
CA ARG A 12 -9.18 7.24 27.90
C ARG A 12 -8.18 6.08 28.08
N GLN A 13 -7.98 5.59 29.31
CA GLN A 13 -7.06 4.50 29.59
C GLN A 13 -7.71 3.12 29.41
N TRP A 14 -9.03 3.08 29.28
CA TRP A 14 -9.80 1.84 29.18
C TRP A 14 -9.26 0.86 28.11
N THR A 15 -8.93 1.34 26.91
CA THR A 15 -8.40 0.49 25.83
C THR A 15 -7.07 -0.14 26.20
N SER A 16 -6.13 0.63 26.76
CA SER A 16 -4.83 0.13 27.20
C SER A 16 -4.95 -0.90 28.33
N MET A 17 -5.87 -0.65 29.27
CA MET A 17 -6.20 -1.60 30.34
C MET A 17 -6.78 -2.90 29.79
N MET A 18 -7.68 -2.80 28.81
CA MET A 18 -8.30 -3.94 28.14
C MET A 18 -7.23 -4.77 27.41
N GLU A 19 -6.37 -4.14 26.61
CA GLU A 19 -5.30 -4.82 25.88
C GLU A 19 -4.36 -5.57 26.82
N SER A 20 -3.89 -4.90 27.87
CA SER A 20 -3.00 -5.49 28.88
C SER A 20 -3.65 -6.67 29.58
N ALA A 21 -4.94 -6.56 29.93
CA ALA A 21 -5.67 -7.65 30.58
C ALA A 21 -5.80 -8.88 29.65
N PHE A 22 -6.11 -8.67 28.37
CA PHE A 22 -6.19 -9.76 27.40
C PHE A 22 -4.84 -10.45 27.21
N ASP A 23 -3.76 -9.68 27.09
CA ASP A 23 -2.41 -10.23 26.95
C ASP A 23 -2.00 -11.07 28.16
N VAL A 24 -2.31 -10.61 29.37
CA VAL A 24 -2.09 -11.38 30.60
C VAL A 24 -2.91 -12.67 30.61
N ILE A 25 -4.19 -12.62 30.20
CA ILE A 25 -5.05 -13.81 30.13
C ILE A 25 -4.47 -14.83 29.16
N PHE A 26 -4.12 -14.44 27.93
CA PHE A 26 -3.59 -15.37 26.93
C PHE A 26 -2.23 -15.97 27.32
N LYS A 27 -1.40 -15.24 28.08
CA LYS A 27 -0.09 -15.70 28.53
C LYS A 27 -0.12 -16.61 29.76
N LEU A 28 -1.00 -16.33 30.73
CA LEU A 28 -0.91 -16.93 32.06
C LEU A 28 -2.12 -17.78 32.48
N ALA A 29 -3.28 -17.61 31.85
CA ALA A 29 -4.49 -18.31 32.30
C ALA A 29 -4.58 -19.73 31.74
N ASP A 30 -5.06 -20.67 32.56
CA ASP A 30 -5.43 -22.01 32.10
C ASP A 30 -6.72 -21.96 31.26
N GLY A 31 -6.62 -22.31 29.98
CA GLY A 31 -7.75 -22.24 29.07
C GLY A 31 -8.21 -20.81 28.77
N PRO A 32 -7.32 -19.93 28.26
CA PRO A 32 -7.55 -18.49 28.15
C PRO A 32 -8.79 -18.14 27.32
N ILE A 33 -9.07 -18.92 26.28
CA ILE A 33 -10.24 -18.74 25.39
C ILE A 33 -11.55 -18.76 26.18
N LYS A 34 -11.70 -19.63 27.20
CA LYS A 34 -12.93 -19.69 27.99
C LYS A 34 -13.11 -18.42 28.85
N HIS A 35 -12.02 -17.86 29.36
CA HIS A 35 -12.05 -16.61 30.09
C HIS A 35 -12.44 -15.44 29.19
N ILE A 36 -11.84 -15.35 28.01
CA ILE A 36 -12.16 -14.34 26.99
C ILE A 36 -13.63 -14.45 26.54
N GLU A 37 -14.12 -15.67 26.26
CA GLU A 37 -15.54 -15.90 25.93
C GLU A 37 -16.49 -15.35 27.01
N ASN A 38 -16.18 -15.62 28.29
CA ASN A 38 -17.00 -15.15 29.40
C ASN A 38 -16.97 -13.62 29.56
N ILE A 39 -15.81 -12.99 29.34
CA ILE A 39 -15.67 -11.53 29.34
C ILE A 39 -16.52 -10.93 28.22
N ILE A 40 -16.38 -11.42 26.98
CA ILE A 40 -17.11 -10.91 25.81
C ILE A 40 -18.62 -11.06 26.00
N LYS A 41 -19.08 -12.20 26.54
CA LYS A 41 -20.51 -12.38 26.86
C LYS A 41 -21.02 -11.34 27.86
N LYS A 42 -20.26 -11.04 28.91
CA LYS A 42 -20.64 -10.00 29.88
C LYS A 42 -20.69 -8.61 29.24
N LEU A 43 -19.72 -8.28 28.38
CA LEU A 43 -19.67 -7.00 27.69
C LEU A 43 -20.76 -6.86 26.63
N ALA A 44 -21.10 -7.94 25.92
CA ALA A 44 -22.21 -7.96 24.96
C ALA A 44 -23.56 -7.64 25.63
N VAL A 45 -23.78 -8.12 26.86
CA VAL A 45 -24.97 -7.76 27.64
C VAL A 45 -24.99 -6.27 27.97
N LYS A 46 -23.84 -5.70 28.35
CA LYS A 46 -23.70 -4.26 28.65
C LYS A 46 -23.95 -3.37 27.43
N THR A 47 -23.54 -3.80 26.24
CA THR A 47 -23.82 -3.08 24.99
C THR A 47 -25.22 -3.27 24.44
N GLY A 48 -26.06 -4.11 25.08
CA GLY A 48 -27.40 -4.45 24.59
C GLY A 48 -27.40 -5.38 23.38
N VAL A 49 -26.25 -5.94 22.99
CA VAL A 49 -26.09 -6.85 21.86
C VAL A 49 -26.77 -8.20 22.16
N LYS A 50 -27.83 -8.53 21.42
CA LYS A 50 -28.50 -9.85 21.50
C LYS A 50 -27.95 -10.81 20.44
N LEU A 51 -27.57 -12.03 20.88
CA LEU A 51 -27.14 -13.11 19.98
C LEU A 51 -28.31 -13.58 19.10
N GLY A 52 -28.10 -13.62 17.77
CA GLY A 52 -28.95 -14.38 16.85
C GLY A 52 -30.15 -13.65 16.23
N SER A 53 -30.40 -12.38 16.55
CA SER A 53 -31.42 -11.55 15.88
C SER A 53 -30.77 -10.39 15.12
N LEU A 54 -31.34 -10.01 13.96
CA LEU A 54 -31.05 -8.73 13.28
C LEU A 54 -31.17 -7.61 14.33
N PHE A 55 -30.02 -7.06 14.70
CA PHE A 55 -29.92 -6.04 15.72
C PHE A 55 -30.67 -4.79 15.21
N LYS A 56 -31.74 -4.38 15.90
CA LYS A 56 -32.23 -2.99 15.85
C LYS A 56 -31.49 -2.26 16.94
N ILE A 57 -30.41 -1.57 16.58
CA ILE A 57 -29.81 -0.58 17.46
C ILE A 57 -30.90 0.43 17.85
N PRO A 58 -30.92 0.96 19.08
CA PRO A 58 -31.79 2.07 19.45
C PRO A 58 -31.42 3.31 18.61
N LEU A 59 -31.95 3.32 17.39
CA LEU A 59 -32.13 4.48 16.55
C LEU A 59 -33.11 5.36 17.30
N SER A 60 -32.65 6.56 17.66
CA SER A 60 -33.38 7.50 18.50
C SER A 60 -34.83 7.65 18.01
N SER A 61 -35.74 7.01 18.74
CA SER A 61 -37.17 7.18 18.58
C SER A 61 -37.81 7.08 19.96
N GLN A 62 -38.45 8.19 20.33
CA GLN A 62 -39.37 8.39 21.45
C GLN A 62 -38.76 8.66 22.84
N SER A 63 -38.67 9.95 23.15
CA SER A 63 -39.12 10.45 24.44
C SER A 63 -40.59 10.06 24.62
N GLN A 64 -40.90 9.16 25.55
CA GLN A 64 -42.25 9.00 26.06
C GLN A 64 -42.67 10.32 26.74
N PRO A 65 -43.85 10.89 26.47
CA PRO A 65 -44.40 11.89 27.37
C PRO A 65 -44.81 11.17 28.65
N LEU A 66 -44.29 11.64 29.78
CA LEU A 66 -44.86 11.38 31.09
C LEU A 66 -46.33 11.79 31.06
N SER A 67 -47.23 10.86 31.40
CA SER A 67 -48.61 11.18 31.72
C SER A 67 -48.64 12.12 32.92
N ILE A 68 -48.82 13.42 32.66
CA ILE A 68 -49.26 14.37 33.67
C ILE A 68 -50.77 14.49 33.49
N GLU A 69 -51.50 14.06 34.52
CA GLU A 69 -52.91 14.38 34.69
C GLU A 69 -53.08 15.91 34.74
N SER A 70 -53.95 16.44 33.88
CA SER A 70 -54.62 17.70 34.15
C SER A 70 -56.05 17.67 33.59
N MET A 71 -56.95 18.04 34.50
CA MET A 71 -58.40 18.16 34.39
C MET A 71 -58.89 19.05 33.23
N ASP A 72 -60.09 18.71 32.77
CA ASP A 72 -61.15 19.48 32.09
C ASP A 72 -60.91 20.96 31.73
N PHE A 73 -61.28 21.34 30.50
CA PHE A 73 -62.35 22.34 30.26
C PHE A 73 -62.74 22.39 28.76
N GLU A 74 -64.06 22.40 28.51
CA GLU A 74 -64.71 22.68 27.23
C GLU A 74 -64.41 24.11 26.74
N ASN A 75 -64.23 24.33 25.42
CA ASN A 75 -65.19 25.11 24.62
C ASN A 75 -64.83 25.26 23.13
N ALA A 76 -65.89 25.43 22.35
CA ALA A 76 -65.97 25.70 20.92
C ALA A 76 -65.38 27.05 20.47
N GLY A 77 -65.11 27.21 19.17
CA GLY A 77 -64.96 28.55 18.58
C GLY A 77 -64.25 28.64 17.24
N ASN A 78 -65.07 28.75 16.20
CA ASN A 78 -64.88 29.29 14.85
C ASN A 78 -63.67 30.23 14.53
N GLU A 79 -63.25 30.08 13.27
CA GLU A 79 -63.05 31.14 12.26
C GLU A 79 -61.69 31.84 12.02
N ASN A 80 -61.35 31.78 10.72
CA ASN A 80 -60.83 32.85 9.85
C ASN A 80 -59.31 33.07 9.67
N ASN A 81 -58.92 32.66 8.46
CA ASN A 81 -58.27 33.44 7.39
C ASN A 81 -56.76 33.68 7.39
N GLN A 82 -56.21 33.24 6.26
CA GLN A 82 -55.26 33.95 5.38
C GLN A 82 -53.86 34.22 5.94
N ASN A 83 -52.88 33.46 5.43
CA ASN A 83 -51.96 34.03 4.44
C ASN A 83 -50.98 33.00 3.85
N GLN A 84 -50.82 33.13 2.53
CA GLN A 84 -49.59 32.91 1.75
C GLN A 84 -49.16 31.48 1.40
N LEU A 85 -49.58 31.12 0.19
CA LEU A 85 -48.83 30.28 -0.76
C LEU A 85 -47.36 30.71 -0.85
N SER A 86 -46.47 29.90 -0.28
CA SER A 86 -45.16 29.58 -0.88
C SER A 86 -44.38 28.66 0.06
N HIS A 87 -44.56 27.35 -0.04
CA HIS A 87 -43.46 26.40 0.18
C HIS A 87 -43.75 25.09 -0.55
N GLN A 88 -42.97 24.87 -1.60
CA GLN A 88 -42.76 23.56 -2.20
C GLN A 88 -42.40 22.56 -1.10
N GLN A 89 -43.03 21.39 -1.17
CA GLN A 89 -42.74 20.21 -0.38
C GLN A 89 -41.23 19.90 -0.36
N GLN A 90 -40.55 20.27 0.72
CA GLN A 90 -39.33 19.59 1.14
C GLN A 90 -39.76 18.41 2.02
N HIS A 91 -39.82 17.24 1.41
CA HIS A 91 -39.80 15.98 2.14
C HIS A 91 -38.47 15.89 2.90
N HIS A 92 -38.46 16.27 4.17
CA HIS A 92 -37.37 15.92 5.07
C HIS A 92 -37.39 14.41 5.31
N HIS A 93 -36.42 13.69 4.72
CA HIS A 93 -36.06 12.35 5.18
C HIS A 93 -35.47 12.48 6.59
N HIS A 94 -36.25 12.14 7.61
CA HIS A 94 -35.74 11.88 8.95
C HIS A 94 -34.89 10.59 8.90
N HIS A 95 -33.58 10.71 8.66
CA HIS A 95 -32.63 9.65 8.98
C HIS A 95 -32.42 9.64 10.50
N SER A 96 -32.90 8.61 11.17
CA SER A 96 -32.59 8.37 12.58
C SER A 96 -31.11 8.02 12.68
N GLN A 97 -30.33 8.82 13.41
CA GLN A 97 -28.92 8.55 13.68
C GLN A 97 -28.77 7.89 15.06
N MET A 98 -27.74 7.05 15.21
CA MET A 98 -27.43 6.39 16.48
C MET A 98 -26.92 7.40 17.52
N ASN A 99 -27.28 7.21 18.79
CA ASN A 99 -26.74 8.01 19.91
C ASN A 99 -25.21 7.83 20.05
N ALA A 100 -24.47 8.93 20.22
CA ALA A 100 -23.02 8.95 20.39
C ALA A 100 -22.51 8.04 21.52
N ASN A 101 -23.22 7.98 22.66
CA ASN A 101 -22.82 7.09 23.77
C ASN A 101 -22.94 5.61 23.39
N SER A 102 -23.97 5.25 22.62
CA SER A 102 -24.14 3.89 22.10
C SER A 102 -23.06 3.54 21.06
N ALA A 103 -22.65 4.52 20.25
CA ALA A 103 -21.52 4.36 19.33
C ALA A 103 -20.22 4.02 20.06
N LEU A 104 -19.89 4.77 21.12
CA LEU A 104 -18.67 4.57 21.90
C LEU A 104 -18.65 3.22 22.63
N LEU A 105 -19.80 2.78 23.15
CA LEU A 105 -19.92 1.45 23.76
C LEU A 105 -19.72 0.33 22.73
N LEU A 106 -20.26 0.50 21.52
CA LEU A 106 -20.02 -0.43 20.41
C LEU A 106 -18.55 -0.44 19.98
N VAL A 107 -17.89 0.72 19.87
CA VAL A 107 -16.45 0.83 19.61
C VAL A 107 -15.65 0.03 20.64
N ARG A 108 -15.91 0.23 21.95
CA ARG A 108 -15.23 -0.53 23.01
C ARG A 108 -15.45 -2.03 22.90
N PHE A 109 -16.67 -2.44 22.55
CA PHE A 109 -16.99 -3.85 22.35
C PHE A 109 -16.27 -4.44 21.13
N LEU A 110 -16.22 -3.73 20.01
CA LEU A 110 -15.49 -4.13 18.81
C LEU A 110 -13.99 -4.26 19.10
N ASN A 111 -13.39 -3.32 19.83
CA ASN A 111 -11.99 -3.40 20.24
C ASN A 111 -11.70 -4.65 21.10
N CYS A 112 -12.65 -5.06 21.97
CA CYS A 112 -12.53 -6.34 22.68
C CYS A 112 -12.58 -7.55 21.75
N LEU A 113 -13.48 -7.54 20.75
CA LEU A 113 -13.59 -8.61 19.76
C LEU A 113 -12.33 -8.72 18.90
N GLU A 114 -11.76 -7.59 18.49
CA GLU A 114 -10.50 -7.48 17.76
C GLU A 114 -9.34 -8.11 18.54
N LYS A 115 -9.15 -7.68 19.80
CA LYS A 115 -8.08 -8.20 20.68
C LYS A 115 -8.28 -9.68 20.97
N ALA A 116 -9.52 -10.13 21.14
CA ALA A 116 -9.84 -11.55 21.29
C ALA A 116 -9.43 -12.35 20.05
N ALA A 117 -9.80 -11.88 18.86
CA ALA A 117 -9.52 -12.57 17.61
C ALA A 117 -8.02 -12.74 17.39
N VAL A 118 -7.24 -11.66 17.57
CA VAL A 118 -5.76 -11.71 17.46
C VAL A 118 -5.15 -12.66 18.48
N GLY A 119 -5.59 -12.58 19.75
CA GLY A 119 -5.07 -13.45 20.80
C GLY A 119 -5.41 -14.92 20.55
N ILE A 120 -6.60 -15.22 20.01
CA ILE A 120 -6.98 -16.59 19.60
C ILE A 120 -6.06 -17.06 18.46
N VAL A 121 -5.87 -16.26 17.41
CA VAL A 121 -4.96 -16.62 16.30
C VAL A 121 -3.58 -16.98 16.85
N TYR A 122 -2.98 -16.11 17.65
CA TYR A 122 -1.65 -16.32 18.18
C TYR A 122 -1.59 -17.54 19.12
N TYR A 123 -2.57 -17.69 20.01
CA TYR A 123 -2.63 -18.82 20.94
C TYR A 123 -2.78 -20.16 20.21
N VAL A 124 -3.60 -20.21 19.16
CA VAL A 124 -3.78 -21.41 18.34
C VAL A 124 -2.50 -21.73 17.58
N ASP A 125 -1.89 -20.76 16.90
CA ASP A 125 -0.64 -20.97 16.15
C ASP A 125 0.50 -21.45 17.08
N CYS A 126 0.48 -21.05 18.36
CA CYS A 126 1.46 -21.49 19.37
C CYS A 126 1.13 -22.85 20.03
N THR A 127 -0.11 -23.34 19.94
CA THR A 127 -0.53 -24.59 20.58
C THR A 127 -0.86 -25.64 19.52
N VAL A 128 -0.05 -26.70 19.44
CA VAL A 128 -0.11 -27.84 18.47
C VAL A 128 -1.47 -28.59 18.41
N LYS A 129 -2.51 -28.14 19.14
CA LYS A 129 -3.85 -28.77 19.23
C LYS A 129 -4.86 -28.21 18.22
N ASP A 130 -4.50 -28.33 16.95
CA ASP A 130 -5.16 -27.75 15.78
C ASP A 130 -6.67 -28.05 15.60
N GLU A 131 -7.17 -29.21 16.01
CA GLU A 131 -8.55 -29.63 15.65
C GLU A 131 -9.64 -29.15 16.63
N LEU A 132 -9.37 -29.16 17.94
CA LEU A 132 -10.33 -28.80 18.99
C LEU A 132 -10.47 -27.28 19.20
N LEU A 133 -9.43 -26.52 18.83
CA LEU A 133 -9.39 -25.07 18.97
C LEU A 133 -10.14 -24.36 17.83
N ARG A 134 -10.14 -24.91 16.61
CA ARG A 134 -10.97 -24.45 15.48
C ARG A 134 -12.48 -24.43 15.79
N ARG A 135 -12.97 -25.35 16.64
CA ARG A 135 -14.37 -25.32 17.12
C ARG A 135 -14.68 -24.14 18.06
N LYS A 136 -13.68 -23.52 18.69
CA LYS A 136 -13.85 -22.37 19.59
C LYS A 136 -13.84 -21.03 18.84
N GLU A 137 -13.17 -20.96 17.69
CA GLU A 137 -13.31 -19.84 16.73
C GLU A 137 -14.79 -19.58 16.44
N ALA A 138 -15.59 -20.64 16.30
CA ALA A 138 -17.02 -20.58 15.99
C ALA A 138 -17.86 -19.74 16.97
N LYS A 139 -17.46 -19.60 18.23
CA LYS A 139 -18.23 -18.81 19.21
C LYS A 139 -17.95 -17.32 19.13
N LEU A 140 -16.71 -16.90 18.87
CA LEU A 140 -16.42 -15.48 18.63
C LEU A 140 -17.13 -15.02 17.34
N MET A 141 -17.20 -15.91 16.36
CA MET A 141 -17.88 -15.70 15.09
C MET A 141 -19.39 -15.45 15.20
N GLN A 142 -20.02 -15.69 16.36
CA GLN A 142 -21.43 -15.34 16.56
C GLN A 142 -21.70 -13.82 16.51
N TYR A 143 -20.66 -13.00 16.70
CA TYR A 143 -20.75 -11.53 16.66
C TYR A 143 -20.47 -10.94 15.27
N LYS A 144 -20.11 -11.77 14.28
CA LYS A 144 -19.80 -11.29 12.92
C LYS A 144 -20.96 -10.51 12.28
N ASN A 145 -22.20 -10.91 12.54
CA ASN A 145 -23.38 -10.30 11.94
C ASN A 145 -23.52 -8.84 12.38
N ILE A 146 -23.08 -8.49 13.59
CA ILE A 146 -23.11 -7.10 14.07
C ILE A 146 -22.10 -6.26 13.29
N VAL A 147 -20.91 -6.82 13.06
CA VAL A 147 -19.87 -6.17 12.25
C VAL A 147 -20.36 -5.98 10.82
N GLU A 148 -20.93 -7.04 10.21
CA GLU A 148 -21.53 -6.98 8.88
C GLU A 148 -22.65 -5.93 8.83
N GLN A 149 -23.54 -5.86 9.83
CA GLN A 149 -24.60 -4.85 9.90
C GLN A 149 -24.05 -3.42 9.95
N ILE A 150 -23.04 -3.15 10.78
CA ILE A 150 -22.43 -1.81 10.89
C ILE A 150 -21.82 -1.35 9.56
N LEU A 151 -21.14 -2.27 8.87
CA LEU A 151 -20.43 -1.96 7.62
C LEU A 151 -21.35 -1.90 6.40
N LEU A 152 -22.48 -2.62 6.41
CA LEU A 152 -23.47 -2.58 5.32
C LEU A 152 -24.43 -1.37 5.42
N HIS A 153 -24.61 -0.79 6.60
CA HIS A 153 -25.51 0.35 6.83
C HIS A 153 -24.73 1.59 7.26
N GLN A 154 -23.75 2.01 6.44
CA GLN A 154 -22.84 3.13 6.74
C GLN A 154 -23.57 4.45 7.04
N ASN A 155 -24.73 4.68 6.41
CA ASN A 155 -25.54 5.89 6.65
C ASN A 155 -26.18 5.90 8.05
N GLU A 156 -26.48 4.74 8.62
CA GLU A 156 -27.02 4.61 9.98
C GLU A 156 -25.91 4.67 11.03
N TYR A 157 -24.72 4.17 10.67
CA TYR A 157 -23.55 4.06 11.53
C TYR A 157 -22.40 4.94 11.04
N TYR A 158 -22.67 6.22 10.78
CA TYR A 158 -21.73 7.10 10.09
C TYR A 158 -20.51 7.54 10.92
N GLU A 159 -20.45 7.23 12.22
CA GLU A 159 -19.33 7.63 13.08
C GLU A 159 -17.99 7.02 12.62
N GLU A 160 -16.98 7.85 12.34
CA GLU A 160 -15.68 7.41 11.82
C GLU A 160 -15.02 6.36 12.72
N THR A 161 -15.00 6.60 14.03
CA THR A 161 -14.40 5.68 15.01
C THR A 161 -15.09 4.33 15.04
N LEU A 162 -16.42 4.31 14.83
CA LEU A 162 -17.20 3.08 14.77
C LEU A 162 -16.97 2.31 13.47
N GLN A 163 -16.95 3.00 12.32
CA GLN A 163 -16.64 2.38 11.03
C GLN A 163 -15.21 1.82 11.01
N LEU A 164 -14.25 2.53 11.60
CA LEU A 164 -12.88 2.07 11.75
C LEU A 164 -12.80 0.81 12.60
N SER A 165 -13.33 0.82 13.83
CA SER A 165 -13.34 -0.36 14.70
C SER A 165 -14.09 -1.53 14.05
N ALA A 166 -15.23 -1.29 13.40
CA ALA A 166 -15.94 -2.38 12.71
C ALA A 166 -15.11 -2.97 11.57
N THR A 167 -14.40 -2.13 10.81
CA THR A 167 -13.52 -2.57 9.73
C THR A 167 -12.33 -3.38 10.25
N ILE A 168 -11.65 -2.89 11.31
CA ILE A 168 -10.54 -3.61 11.94
C ILE A 168 -11.03 -4.93 12.53
N CYS A 169 -12.19 -4.95 13.20
CA CYS A 169 -12.82 -6.15 13.73
C CYS A 169 -13.13 -7.18 12.64
N LEU A 170 -13.72 -6.75 11.52
CA LEU A 170 -13.93 -7.63 10.36
C LEU A 170 -12.60 -8.21 9.89
N CYS A 171 -11.57 -7.36 9.75
CA CYS A 171 -10.26 -7.80 9.30
C CYS A 171 -9.64 -8.85 10.24
N LYS A 172 -9.70 -8.63 11.56
CA LYS A 172 -9.19 -9.59 12.54
C LYS A 172 -10.01 -10.89 12.57
N PHE A 173 -11.31 -10.84 12.31
CA PHE A 173 -12.13 -12.05 12.14
C PHE A 173 -11.76 -12.83 10.87
N MET A 174 -11.42 -12.14 9.78
CA MET A 174 -10.95 -12.80 8.54
C MET A 174 -9.65 -13.58 8.77
N LEU A 175 -8.79 -13.17 9.72
CA LEU A 175 -7.57 -13.92 10.09
C LEU A 175 -7.85 -15.25 10.81
N LEU A 176 -9.07 -15.49 11.28
CA LEU A 176 -9.46 -16.76 11.91
C LEU A 176 -9.76 -17.84 10.86
N SER A 177 -10.14 -17.49 9.63
CA SER A 177 -10.51 -18.47 8.62
C SER A 177 -10.37 -17.96 7.20
N VAL A 178 -9.69 -18.73 6.35
CA VAL A 178 -9.60 -18.47 4.90
C VAL A 178 -10.98 -18.35 4.24
N LYS A 179 -11.98 -19.14 4.68
CA LYS A 179 -13.35 -19.06 4.14
C LYS A 179 -14.02 -17.70 4.44
N LEU A 180 -13.72 -17.11 5.60
CA LEU A 180 -14.20 -15.78 5.94
C LEU A 180 -13.47 -14.70 5.15
N CYS A 181 -12.16 -14.90 4.95
CA CYS A 181 -11.36 -14.03 4.11
C CYS A 181 -11.93 -13.96 2.69
N GLU A 182 -12.18 -15.11 2.05
CA GLU A 182 -12.78 -15.19 0.71
C GLU A 182 -14.19 -14.57 0.65
N LYS A 183 -15.03 -14.82 1.66
CA LYS A 183 -16.39 -14.27 1.73
C LYS A 183 -16.42 -12.74 1.82
N HIS A 184 -15.50 -12.13 2.58
CA HIS A 184 -15.53 -10.70 2.90
C HIS A 184 -14.51 -9.86 2.14
N ALA A 185 -13.60 -10.47 1.38
CA ALA A 185 -12.59 -9.75 0.60
C ALA A 185 -13.22 -8.65 -0.28
N LYS A 186 -14.34 -8.94 -0.95
CA LYS A 186 -15.04 -7.94 -1.77
C LYS A 186 -15.47 -6.72 -0.96
N ILE A 187 -16.18 -6.91 0.15
CA ILE A 187 -16.64 -5.82 1.03
C ILE A 187 -15.44 -4.98 1.51
N LEU A 188 -14.34 -5.65 1.88
CA LEU A 188 -13.13 -4.98 2.33
C LEU A 188 -12.51 -4.08 1.24
N PHE A 189 -12.45 -4.54 -0.01
CA PHE A 189 -11.93 -3.74 -1.11
C PHE A 189 -12.90 -2.67 -1.60
N ASP A 190 -14.20 -2.88 -1.45
CA ASP A 190 -15.21 -1.84 -1.65
C ASP A 190 -15.03 -0.72 -0.60
N LEU A 191 -14.81 -1.06 0.68
CA LEU A 191 -14.49 -0.09 1.73
C LEU A 191 -13.18 0.64 1.45
N LEU A 192 -12.13 -0.07 1.03
CA LEU A 192 -10.84 0.55 0.68
C LEU A 192 -10.99 1.56 -0.46
N LYS A 193 -11.86 1.28 -1.43
CA LYS A 193 -12.06 2.13 -2.61
C LYS A 193 -13.01 3.30 -2.37
N TYR A 194 -14.09 3.09 -1.63
CA TYR A 194 -15.24 4.02 -1.58
C TYR A 194 -15.49 4.65 -0.20
N SER A 195 -14.77 4.25 0.86
CA SER A 195 -14.92 4.87 2.18
C SER A 195 -14.66 6.38 2.13
N THR A 196 -15.51 7.15 2.81
CA THR A 196 -15.34 8.59 3.02
C THR A 196 -14.30 8.90 4.10
N PHE A 197 -13.97 7.92 4.95
CA PHE A 197 -13.03 8.07 6.06
C PHE A 197 -11.64 7.57 5.68
N GLU A 198 -10.66 8.48 5.77
CA GLU A 198 -9.23 8.19 5.55
C GLU A 198 -8.73 7.08 6.49
N SER A 199 -9.15 7.14 7.76
CA SER A 199 -8.72 6.20 8.79
C SER A 199 -9.12 4.76 8.48
N VAL A 200 -10.31 4.56 7.88
CA VAL A 200 -10.78 3.23 7.42
C VAL A 200 -9.88 2.70 6.31
N GLN A 201 -9.58 3.51 5.29
CA GLN A 201 -8.70 3.09 4.18
C GLN A 201 -7.29 2.74 4.68
N VAL A 202 -6.73 3.59 5.54
CA VAL A 202 -5.43 3.36 6.19
C VAL A 202 -5.46 2.09 7.05
N GLY A 203 -6.51 1.88 7.85
CA GLY A 203 -6.67 0.70 8.69
C GLY A 203 -6.66 -0.60 7.87
N ILE A 204 -7.35 -0.61 6.73
CA ILE A 204 -7.34 -1.74 5.79
C ILE A 204 -5.94 -1.98 5.25
N LEU A 205 -5.25 -0.94 4.78
CA LEU A 205 -3.89 -1.05 4.21
C LEU A 205 -2.86 -1.56 5.22
N VAL A 206 -2.96 -1.17 6.49
CA VAL A 206 -2.07 -1.67 7.55
C VAL A 206 -2.29 -3.18 7.74
N LEU A 207 -3.54 -3.63 7.77
CA LEU A 207 -3.92 -5.02 8.00
C LEU A 207 -3.68 -5.94 6.79
N MET A 208 -3.47 -5.37 5.60
CA MET A 208 -3.04 -6.16 4.43
C MET A 208 -1.76 -6.95 4.70
N ASN A 209 -0.82 -6.41 5.50
CA ASN A 209 0.38 -7.16 5.88
C ASN A 209 0.05 -8.48 6.59
N ASP A 210 -0.91 -8.46 7.52
CA ASP A 210 -1.34 -9.66 8.25
C ASP A 210 -1.99 -10.68 7.31
N PHE A 211 -2.78 -10.20 6.35
CA PHE A 211 -3.47 -11.05 5.38
C PHE A 211 -2.53 -11.75 4.43
N TYR A 212 -1.62 -11.02 3.79
CA TYR A 212 -0.66 -11.64 2.88
C TYR A 212 0.28 -12.60 3.64
N LEU A 213 0.52 -12.37 4.94
CA LEU A 213 1.35 -13.26 5.77
C LEU A 213 0.66 -14.59 6.01
N LYS A 214 -0.65 -14.55 6.31
CA LYS A 214 -1.41 -15.75 6.67
C LYS A 214 -2.02 -16.46 5.45
N TYR A 215 -2.51 -15.70 4.48
CA TYR A 215 -3.26 -16.18 3.32
C TYR A 215 -2.83 -15.46 2.01
N PRO A 216 -1.56 -15.60 1.57
CA PRO A 216 -1.03 -14.86 0.42
C PRO A 216 -1.85 -15.02 -0.86
N SER A 217 -2.31 -16.25 -1.16
CA SER A 217 -3.04 -16.54 -2.39
C SER A 217 -4.48 -16.02 -2.42
N SER A 218 -5.08 -15.71 -1.26
CA SER A 218 -6.48 -15.27 -1.18
C SER A 218 -6.69 -13.84 -1.68
N PHE A 219 -5.62 -13.05 -1.78
CA PHE A 219 -5.67 -11.63 -2.16
C PHE A 219 -5.02 -11.31 -3.51
N ASP A 220 -4.53 -12.32 -4.24
CA ASP A 220 -3.91 -12.14 -5.56
C ASP A 220 -4.84 -11.44 -6.58
N ALA A 221 -6.15 -11.72 -6.51
CA ALA A 221 -7.16 -11.09 -7.36
C ALA A 221 -7.42 -9.62 -7.02
N TYR A 222 -7.06 -9.20 -5.80
CA TYR A 222 -7.31 -7.86 -5.28
C TYR A 222 -6.06 -7.00 -5.18
N SER A 223 -4.88 -7.51 -5.59
CA SER A 223 -3.63 -6.75 -5.53
C SER A 223 -3.74 -5.40 -6.24
N ASN A 224 -4.47 -5.33 -7.36
CA ASN A 224 -4.73 -4.08 -8.07
C ASN A 224 -5.41 -3.02 -7.19
N GLY A 225 -6.32 -3.43 -6.31
CA GLY A 225 -6.97 -2.52 -5.37
C GLY A 225 -5.98 -1.87 -4.42
N VAL A 226 -4.93 -2.59 -4.01
CA VAL A 226 -3.87 -2.06 -3.14
C VAL A 226 -2.98 -1.07 -3.91
N TYR A 227 -2.55 -1.42 -5.13
CA TYR A 227 -1.75 -0.52 -5.96
C TYR A 227 -2.50 0.76 -6.35
N ASN A 228 -3.82 0.69 -6.56
CA ASN A 228 -4.63 1.87 -6.84
C ASN A 228 -4.59 2.91 -5.70
N CYS A 229 -4.30 2.49 -4.46
CA CYS A 229 -4.15 3.41 -3.34
C CYS A 229 -2.89 4.29 -3.44
N LEU A 230 -1.90 3.96 -4.26
CA LEU A 230 -0.77 4.83 -4.58
C LEU A 230 -1.20 6.12 -5.31
N HIS A 231 -2.41 6.14 -5.87
CA HIS A 231 -2.97 7.29 -6.57
C HIS A 231 -4.02 8.04 -5.75
N ASN A 232 -4.22 7.66 -4.49
CA ASN A 232 -5.26 8.26 -3.67
C ASN A 232 -4.99 9.77 -3.48
N PRO A 233 -6.01 10.65 -3.55
CA PRO A 233 -5.81 12.08 -3.31
C PRO A 233 -5.24 12.38 -1.92
N LEU A 234 -5.57 11.55 -0.93
CA LEU A 234 -5.16 11.72 0.45
C LEU A 234 -3.72 11.21 0.68
N TYR A 235 -2.92 12.08 1.29
CA TYR A 235 -1.52 11.84 1.56
C TYR A 235 -1.27 10.59 2.42
N ASN A 236 -2.00 10.40 3.54
CA ASN A 236 -1.68 9.28 4.44
C ASN A 236 -2.05 7.95 3.81
N VAL A 237 -3.11 7.90 2.99
CA VAL A 237 -3.46 6.68 2.24
C VAL A 237 -2.34 6.28 1.28
N ARG A 238 -1.79 7.22 0.50
CA ARG A 238 -0.65 6.94 -0.40
C ARG A 238 0.58 6.47 0.37
N LEU A 239 0.92 7.15 1.46
CA LEU A 239 2.08 6.82 2.28
C LEU A 239 1.98 5.40 2.85
N VAL A 240 0.83 5.05 3.43
CA VAL A 240 0.61 3.73 4.02
C VAL A 240 0.53 2.66 2.93
N ALA A 241 -0.09 2.95 1.79
CA ALA A 241 -0.12 2.03 0.65
C ALA A 241 1.30 1.71 0.15
N LEU A 242 2.13 2.72 -0.07
CA LEU A 242 3.51 2.52 -0.50
C LEU A 242 4.32 1.74 0.53
N LYS A 243 4.15 2.02 1.82
CA LYS A 243 4.80 1.28 2.90
C LYS A 243 4.40 -0.20 2.88
N THR A 244 3.10 -0.48 2.85
CA THR A 244 2.56 -1.84 2.82
C THR A 244 3.05 -2.60 1.58
N ILE A 245 2.93 -2.00 0.39
CA ILE A 245 3.36 -2.67 -0.86
C ILE A 245 4.87 -2.94 -0.83
N SER A 246 5.67 -1.96 -0.39
CA SER A 246 7.13 -2.12 -0.26
C SER A 246 7.47 -3.28 0.67
N ASP A 247 6.85 -3.34 1.85
CA ASP A 247 7.07 -4.41 2.83
C ASP A 247 6.69 -5.79 2.28
N LEU A 248 5.55 -5.89 1.57
CA LEU A 248 5.06 -7.15 1.00
C LEU A 248 5.95 -7.67 -0.14
N ILE A 249 6.40 -6.79 -1.03
CA ILE A 249 7.33 -7.15 -2.12
C ILE A 249 8.67 -7.56 -1.52
N LEU A 250 9.20 -6.79 -0.56
CA LEU A 250 10.47 -7.11 0.08
C LEU A 250 10.40 -8.43 0.87
N LYS A 251 9.24 -8.83 1.39
CA LYS A 251 9.08 -10.15 2.02
C LYS A 251 8.78 -11.28 1.04
N GLU A 252 8.78 -11.02 -0.28
CA GLU A 252 8.43 -11.98 -1.32
C GLU A 252 6.98 -12.52 -1.23
N MET A 253 6.11 -11.76 -0.58
CA MET A 253 4.70 -12.13 -0.35
C MET A 253 3.78 -11.56 -1.42
N MET A 254 4.22 -10.52 -2.12
CA MET A 254 3.55 -9.93 -3.28
C MET A 254 4.51 -9.99 -4.47
N LYS A 255 4.01 -10.49 -5.60
CA LYS A 255 4.82 -10.60 -6.82
C LYS A 255 5.03 -9.22 -7.45
N LEU A 256 6.27 -8.98 -7.90
CA LEU A 256 6.60 -7.92 -8.84
C LEU A 256 5.86 -8.24 -10.16
N LYS A 257 4.88 -7.41 -10.51
CA LYS A 257 4.14 -7.45 -11.78
C LYS A 257 4.29 -6.10 -12.48
N ASP A 258 3.57 -5.90 -13.58
CA ASP A 258 3.47 -4.64 -14.35
C ASP A 258 3.22 -3.38 -13.49
N GLN A 259 2.73 -3.53 -12.26
CA GLN A 259 2.40 -2.44 -11.34
C GLN A 259 3.59 -1.84 -10.61
N ILE A 260 4.80 -2.38 -10.79
CA ILE A 260 6.02 -1.80 -10.22
C ILE A 260 6.29 -0.38 -10.75
N SER A 261 5.81 -0.06 -11.96
CA SER A 261 5.86 1.30 -12.50
C SER A 261 5.08 2.30 -11.63
N GLU A 262 4.02 1.87 -10.94
CA GLU A 262 3.25 2.72 -10.05
C GLU A 262 4.07 3.16 -8.83
N ILE A 263 4.98 2.29 -8.35
CA ILE A 263 5.94 2.64 -7.29
C ILE A 263 7.03 3.56 -7.85
N ALA A 264 7.44 3.39 -9.11
CA ALA A 264 8.40 4.27 -9.76
C ALA A 264 7.87 5.71 -9.89
N LEU A 265 6.57 5.88 -10.16
CA LEU A 265 5.93 7.21 -10.15
C LEU A 265 6.01 7.89 -8.78
N CYS A 266 6.02 7.13 -7.68
CA CYS A 266 6.15 7.70 -6.35
C CYS A 266 7.53 8.35 -6.08
N ILE A 267 8.56 8.10 -6.90
CA ILE A 267 9.88 8.76 -6.79
C ILE A 267 9.76 10.28 -6.92
N ILE A 268 8.81 10.75 -7.73
CA ILE A 268 8.53 12.17 -7.99
C ILE A 268 7.27 12.67 -7.25
N ASP A 269 6.79 11.95 -6.22
CA ASP A 269 5.60 12.39 -5.48
C ASP A 269 5.82 13.78 -4.87
N LYS A 270 4.77 14.60 -4.89
CA LYS A 270 4.75 15.96 -4.34
C LYS A 270 5.13 16.00 -2.86
N HIS A 271 4.88 14.92 -2.13
CA HIS A 271 5.25 14.80 -0.73
C HIS A 271 6.62 14.12 -0.58
N PRO A 272 7.61 14.81 0.04
CA PRO A 272 8.98 14.30 0.18
C PRO A 272 9.08 12.96 0.90
N GLN A 273 8.18 12.66 1.84
CA GLN A 273 8.18 11.38 2.57
C GLN A 273 7.87 10.19 1.65
N ILE A 274 6.93 10.37 0.70
CA ILE A 274 6.58 9.32 -0.27
C ILE A 274 7.73 9.12 -1.25
N ALA A 275 8.31 10.20 -1.78
CA ALA A 275 9.50 10.14 -2.63
C ALA A 275 10.68 9.45 -1.94
N THR A 276 10.93 9.77 -0.68
CA THR A 276 11.99 9.13 0.12
C THR A 276 11.73 7.64 0.33
N LEU A 277 10.48 7.26 0.58
CA LEU A 277 10.10 5.85 0.75
C LEU A 277 10.25 5.06 -0.57
N ALA A 278 9.82 5.63 -1.69
CA ALA A 278 9.94 5.00 -3.01
C ALA A 278 11.40 4.82 -3.41
N THR A 279 12.23 5.85 -3.23
CA THR A 279 13.67 5.77 -3.50
C THR A 279 14.38 4.78 -2.58
N SER A 280 13.98 4.69 -1.31
CA SER A 280 14.47 3.68 -0.36
C SER A 280 14.09 2.27 -0.80
N PHE A 281 12.85 2.05 -1.25
CA PHE A 281 12.39 0.77 -1.77
C PHE A 281 13.27 0.28 -2.95
N PHE A 282 13.49 1.12 -3.96
CA PHE A 282 14.34 0.74 -5.10
C PHE A 282 15.81 0.57 -4.71
N SER A 283 16.31 1.33 -3.73
CA SER A 283 17.65 1.13 -3.17
C SER A 283 17.79 -0.24 -2.51
N GLU A 284 16.79 -0.68 -1.74
CA GLU A 284 16.77 -2.01 -1.12
C GLU A 284 16.58 -3.11 -2.16
N LEU A 285 15.75 -2.88 -3.18
CA LEU A 285 15.55 -3.83 -4.27
C LEU A 285 16.83 -4.03 -5.09
N ALA A 286 17.58 -2.96 -5.34
CA ALA A 286 18.87 -3.02 -6.04
C ALA A 286 19.94 -3.81 -5.29
N LYS A 287 19.89 -3.86 -3.95
CA LYS A 287 20.79 -4.70 -3.16
C LYS A 287 20.51 -6.18 -3.36
N ARG A 288 19.29 -6.56 -3.77
CA ARG A 288 18.93 -7.95 -4.04
C ARG A 288 19.54 -8.43 -5.35
N GLN A 289 20.03 -9.67 -5.33
CA GLN A 289 20.61 -10.33 -6.51
C GLN A 289 21.67 -9.45 -7.21
N HIS A 290 22.43 -8.67 -6.45
CA HIS A 290 23.45 -7.74 -6.98
C HIS A 290 22.93 -6.81 -8.11
N GLY A 291 21.69 -6.33 -8.00
CA GLY A 291 21.06 -5.42 -8.98
C GLY A 291 20.30 -6.12 -10.10
N GLN A 292 20.40 -7.45 -10.24
CA GLN A 292 19.68 -8.20 -11.29
C GLN A 292 18.15 -8.11 -11.13
N ALA A 293 17.66 -8.09 -9.89
CA ALA A 293 16.22 -7.97 -9.63
C ALA A 293 15.63 -6.67 -10.21
N LEU A 294 16.33 -5.55 -10.02
CA LEU A 294 15.94 -4.26 -10.58
C LEU A 294 16.11 -4.22 -12.11
N PHE A 295 17.16 -4.86 -12.63
CA PHE A 295 17.38 -4.93 -14.06
C PHE A 295 16.25 -5.67 -14.79
N ASN A 296 15.80 -6.81 -14.26
CA ASN A 296 14.77 -7.63 -14.90
C ASN A 296 13.41 -6.93 -15.04
N ILE A 297 13.10 -5.99 -14.14
CA ILE A 297 11.83 -5.26 -14.14
C ILE A 297 11.93 -3.88 -14.81
N LEU A 298 13.14 -3.43 -15.13
CA LEU A 298 13.36 -2.12 -15.74
C LEU A 298 12.69 -1.97 -17.13
N PRO A 299 12.73 -2.98 -18.03
CA PRO A 299 12.01 -2.89 -19.29
C PRO A 299 10.51 -2.70 -19.12
N ASP A 300 9.92 -3.34 -18.11
CA ASP A 300 8.48 -3.23 -17.80
C ASP A 300 8.15 -1.84 -17.27
N ILE A 301 8.99 -1.31 -16.35
CA ILE A 301 8.87 0.07 -15.88
C ILE A 301 8.94 1.03 -17.08
N PHE A 302 9.99 0.93 -17.89
CA PHE A 302 10.18 1.81 -19.04
C PHE A 302 8.99 1.73 -20.01
N SER A 303 8.56 0.51 -20.36
CA SER A 303 7.44 0.29 -21.27
C SER A 303 6.15 0.88 -20.74
N ASN A 304 5.85 0.73 -19.45
CA ASN A 304 4.62 1.27 -18.87
C ASN A 304 4.65 2.80 -18.73
N LEU A 305 5.82 3.39 -18.45
CA LEU A 305 5.98 4.84 -18.37
C LEU A 305 5.93 5.52 -19.76
N VAL A 306 6.48 4.87 -20.79
CA VAL A 306 6.56 5.42 -22.16
C VAL A 306 5.32 5.13 -23.00
N ALA A 307 4.73 3.93 -22.89
CA ALA A 307 3.63 3.49 -23.75
C ALA A 307 2.28 4.17 -23.47
N GLY A 308 2.24 5.19 -22.61
CA GLY A 308 1.00 5.94 -22.33
C GLY A 308 -0.11 5.07 -21.73
N LYS A 309 0.23 3.96 -21.06
CA LYS A 309 -0.73 3.21 -20.21
C LYS A 309 -1.14 3.98 -18.95
N LEU A 310 -0.52 5.14 -18.73
CA LEU A 310 -0.90 6.11 -17.74
C LEU A 310 -2.14 6.86 -18.24
N ASP A 311 -3.14 7.05 -17.38
CA ASP A 311 -4.34 7.82 -17.75
C ASP A 311 -3.95 9.24 -18.20
N GLU A 312 -4.82 9.93 -18.94
CA GLU A 312 -4.56 11.29 -19.46
C GLU A 312 -4.07 12.28 -18.39
N GLN A 313 -4.50 12.10 -17.13
CA GLN A 313 -4.10 12.92 -15.99
C GLN A 313 -2.71 12.57 -15.42
N ARG A 314 -2.17 11.41 -15.79
CA ARG A 314 -0.92 10.81 -15.29
C ARG A 314 0.20 10.84 -16.33
N GLN A 315 0.02 11.55 -17.44
CA GLN A 315 1.07 11.73 -18.44
C GLN A 315 2.28 12.40 -17.80
N LEU A 316 3.41 11.72 -17.84
CA LEU A 316 4.68 12.23 -17.35
C LEU A 316 5.23 13.27 -18.34
N ASN A 317 5.67 14.41 -17.82
CA ASN A 317 6.50 15.30 -18.61
C ASN A 317 7.91 14.68 -18.81
N GLU A 318 8.66 15.23 -19.75
CA GLU A 318 9.98 14.69 -20.11
C GLU A 318 10.99 14.79 -18.95
N GLU A 319 10.88 15.80 -18.08
CA GLU A 319 11.80 16.03 -16.96
C GLU A 319 11.60 15.03 -15.83
N ASP A 320 10.35 14.76 -15.49
CA ASP A 320 9.93 13.78 -14.49
C ASP A 320 10.31 12.36 -14.93
N PHE A 321 10.03 12.03 -16.19
CA PHE A 321 10.46 10.77 -16.78
C PHE A 321 11.98 10.60 -16.70
N LYS A 322 12.75 11.61 -17.10
CA LYS A 322 14.21 11.60 -16.99
C LYS A 322 14.68 11.44 -15.55
N SER A 323 14.00 12.06 -14.60
CA SER A 323 14.35 11.98 -13.17
C SER A 323 14.18 10.57 -12.63
N ILE A 324 13.05 9.92 -12.93
CA ILE A 324 12.78 8.53 -12.55
C ILE A 324 13.83 7.60 -13.18
N ILE A 325 14.03 7.69 -14.50
CA ILE A 325 14.95 6.82 -15.22
C ILE A 325 16.39 7.02 -14.74
N LYS A 326 16.85 8.26 -14.59
CA LYS A 326 18.20 8.56 -14.09
C LYS A 326 18.43 7.96 -12.71
N PHE A 327 17.44 8.04 -11.82
CA PHE A 327 17.50 7.42 -10.51
C PHE A 327 17.58 5.90 -10.59
N LEU A 328 16.69 5.24 -11.35
CA LEU A 328 16.70 3.78 -11.45
C LEU A 328 18.00 3.23 -12.07
N PHE A 329 18.53 3.92 -13.09
CA PHE A 329 19.77 3.54 -13.76
C PHE A 329 21.01 3.68 -12.88
N GLN A 330 20.98 4.50 -11.82
CA GLN A 330 22.14 4.64 -10.92
C GLN A 330 22.46 3.35 -10.15
N TYR A 331 21.45 2.48 -9.98
CA TYR A 331 21.57 1.21 -9.28
C TYR A 331 21.92 0.04 -10.19
N ILE A 332 21.85 0.25 -11.49
CA ILE A 332 22.34 -0.70 -12.47
C ILE A 332 23.86 -0.59 -12.39
N SER A 333 24.45 -1.34 -11.47
CA SER A 333 25.88 -1.59 -11.50
C SER A 333 26.15 -2.29 -12.82
N TYR A 334 26.75 -1.57 -13.76
CA TYR A 334 27.32 -2.11 -15.00
C TYR A 334 28.45 -3.12 -14.73
N GLY A 335 28.55 -3.69 -13.53
CA GLY A 335 29.60 -4.59 -13.11
C GLY A 335 29.52 -5.89 -13.89
N ASP A 336 30.62 -6.21 -14.57
CA ASP A 336 30.99 -7.49 -15.20
C ASP A 336 29.84 -8.39 -15.65
N ASN A 337 28.82 -7.81 -16.29
CA ASN A 337 27.76 -8.56 -16.93
C ASN A 337 27.83 -8.26 -18.43
N PRO A 338 28.65 -9.02 -19.18
CA PRO A 338 28.88 -8.76 -20.59
C PRO A 338 27.58 -8.79 -21.40
N HIS A 339 26.58 -9.61 -20.99
CA HIS A 339 25.26 -9.62 -21.61
C HIS A 339 24.56 -8.25 -21.56
N LEU A 340 24.65 -7.55 -20.43
CA LEU A 340 24.06 -6.22 -20.27
C LEU A 340 24.68 -5.20 -21.21
N TRP A 341 26.01 -5.23 -21.33
CA TRP A 341 26.74 -4.32 -22.22
C TRP A 341 26.35 -4.56 -23.67
N ARG A 342 26.24 -5.84 -24.09
CA ARG A 342 25.79 -6.23 -25.43
C ARG A 342 24.38 -5.72 -25.72
N ASP A 343 23.43 -5.97 -24.83
CA ASP A 343 22.03 -5.62 -25.05
C ASP A 343 21.83 -4.09 -25.12
N LEU A 344 22.46 -3.34 -24.21
CA LEU A 344 22.42 -1.88 -24.23
C LEU A 344 23.09 -1.31 -25.49
N ALA A 345 24.25 -1.83 -25.88
CA ALA A 345 24.95 -1.40 -27.09
C ALA A 345 24.11 -1.70 -28.34
N TYR A 346 23.48 -2.88 -28.40
CA TYR A 346 22.59 -3.24 -29.48
C TYR A 346 21.38 -2.31 -29.57
N ILE A 347 20.70 -2.02 -28.44
CA ILE A 347 19.58 -1.07 -28.41
C ILE A 347 20.05 0.31 -28.89
N MET A 348 21.18 0.79 -28.40
CA MET A 348 21.76 2.06 -28.84
C MET A 348 22.00 2.08 -30.35
N SER A 349 22.47 0.97 -30.95
CA SER A 349 22.68 0.88 -32.41
C SER A 349 21.42 1.06 -33.25
N LYS A 350 20.24 0.83 -32.67
CA LYS A 350 18.94 1.03 -33.32
C LYS A 350 18.40 2.45 -33.21
N LEU A 351 18.99 3.28 -32.34
CA LEU A 351 18.56 4.66 -32.15
C LEU A 351 19.10 5.58 -33.25
N LYS A 352 18.32 6.61 -33.60
CA LYS A 352 18.77 7.67 -34.51
C LYS A 352 19.50 8.76 -33.72
N PHE A 353 20.81 8.86 -33.91
CA PHE A 353 21.63 9.88 -33.25
C PHE A 353 21.45 11.24 -33.93
N ASN A 354 21.20 12.26 -33.12
CA ASN A 354 21.32 13.67 -33.50
C ASN A 354 22.66 14.24 -33.00
N GLU A 355 22.97 15.48 -33.42
CA GLU A 355 24.22 16.17 -33.07
C GLU A 355 24.50 16.22 -31.55
N ARG A 356 23.47 16.49 -30.73
CA ARG A 356 23.60 16.56 -29.26
C ARG A 356 23.94 15.18 -28.68
N THR A 357 23.24 14.13 -29.12
CA THR A 357 23.48 12.76 -28.65
C THR A 357 24.85 12.22 -29.08
N LEU A 358 25.33 12.61 -30.26
CA LEU A 358 26.65 12.21 -30.75
C LEU A 358 27.77 12.88 -29.92
N LYS A 359 27.67 14.19 -29.66
CA LYS A 359 28.59 14.91 -28.77
C LYS A 359 28.57 14.32 -27.36
N CYS A 360 27.39 13.98 -26.83
CA CYS A 360 27.26 13.29 -25.54
C CYS A 360 27.98 11.94 -25.51
N LEU A 361 27.84 11.12 -26.57
CA LEU A 361 28.53 9.83 -26.70
C LEU A 361 30.06 10.02 -26.69
N HIS A 362 30.54 11.07 -27.35
CA HIS A 362 31.95 11.43 -27.38
C HIS A 362 32.48 11.89 -26.02
N ASP A 363 31.78 12.80 -25.35
CA ASP A 363 32.23 13.43 -24.11
C ASP A 363 32.26 12.43 -22.95
N HIS A 364 31.41 11.40 -22.98
CA HIS A 364 31.30 10.38 -21.94
C HIS A 364 32.02 9.06 -22.28
N TYR A 365 33.03 9.10 -23.17
CA TYR A 365 33.79 7.92 -23.61
C TYR A 365 34.28 7.01 -22.46
N ASN A 366 34.78 7.60 -21.38
CA ASN A 366 35.36 6.88 -20.23
C ASN A 366 34.36 5.97 -19.48
N TYR A 367 33.05 6.13 -19.71
CA TYR A 367 32.03 5.29 -19.07
C TYR A 367 31.89 3.92 -19.75
N TYR A 368 32.20 3.82 -21.05
CA TYR A 368 32.01 2.62 -21.85
C TYR A 368 33.30 2.08 -22.51
N ALA A 369 34.39 2.84 -22.48
CA ALA A 369 35.67 2.47 -23.11
C ALA A 369 36.15 1.06 -22.74
N ASP A 370 36.06 0.69 -21.47
CA ASP A 370 36.45 -0.61 -20.92
C ASP A 370 35.59 -1.78 -21.41
N LYS A 371 34.40 -1.51 -21.96
CA LYS A 371 33.46 -2.51 -22.48
C LYS A 371 33.61 -2.75 -23.99
N LEU A 372 34.29 -1.85 -24.71
CA LEU A 372 34.54 -1.98 -26.15
C LEU A 372 35.50 -3.12 -26.51
N VAL A 373 36.13 -3.75 -25.51
CA VAL A 373 36.94 -4.97 -25.70
C VAL A 373 36.07 -6.14 -26.15
N GLU A 374 34.77 -6.12 -25.82
CA GLU A 374 33.83 -7.16 -26.19
C GLU A 374 33.32 -7.01 -27.62
N ASP A 375 33.43 -8.08 -28.41
CA ASP A 375 33.15 -8.06 -29.85
C ASP A 375 31.75 -7.52 -30.19
N ALA A 376 30.70 -8.03 -29.54
CA ALA A 376 29.32 -7.62 -29.82
C ALA A 376 29.03 -6.15 -29.45
N VAL A 377 29.71 -5.63 -28.41
CA VAL A 377 29.63 -4.22 -28.03
C VAL A 377 30.33 -3.36 -29.08
N TYR A 378 31.54 -3.74 -29.47
CA TYR A 378 32.32 -3.06 -30.50
C TYR A 378 31.56 -2.95 -31.84
N GLU A 379 31.00 -4.06 -32.34
CA GLU A 379 30.21 -4.09 -33.58
C GLU A 379 28.97 -3.18 -33.51
N SER A 380 28.33 -3.13 -32.35
CA SER A 380 27.20 -2.23 -32.13
C SER A 380 27.62 -0.75 -32.19
N PHE A 381 28.79 -0.40 -31.64
CA PHE A 381 29.33 0.95 -31.70
C PHE A 381 29.80 1.35 -33.12
N LEU A 382 30.34 0.41 -33.90
CA LEU A 382 30.59 0.64 -35.33
C LEU A 382 29.28 0.89 -36.09
N THR A 383 28.22 0.15 -35.77
CA THR A 383 26.89 0.36 -36.34
C THR A 383 26.33 1.74 -35.98
N ILE A 384 26.49 2.19 -34.73
CA ILE A 384 26.13 3.56 -34.29
C ILE A 384 26.87 4.60 -35.13
N LEU A 385 28.20 4.46 -35.26
CA LEU A 385 29.03 5.38 -36.03
C LEU A 385 28.62 5.45 -37.49
N ASN A 386 28.39 4.30 -38.13
CA ASN A 386 27.98 4.23 -39.53
C ASN A 386 26.61 4.89 -39.74
N ASN A 387 25.62 4.55 -38.90
CA ASN A 387 24.29 5.16 -38.96
C ASN A 387 24.34 6.68 -38.72
N ALA A 388 25.14 7.14 -37.76
CA ALA A 388 25.31 8.55 -37.47
C ALA A 388 26.04 9.28 -38.60
N LYS A 389 27.06 8.68 -39.23
CA LYS A 389 27.76 9.24 -40.41
C LYS A 389 26.82 9.37 -41.61
N GLN A 390 25.96 8.38 -41.85
CA GLN A 390 24.94 8.48 -42.92
C GLN A 390 23.97 9.64 -42.69
N ASN A 391 23.58 9.89 -41.43
CA ASN A 391 22.59 10.91 -41.11
C ASN A 391 23.17 12.33 -40.91
N LEU A 392 24.42 12.45 -40.44
CA LEU A 392 25.01 13.71 -39.99
C LEU A 392 26.37 14.05 -40.66
N GLY A 393 26.94 13.14 -41.46
CA GLY A 393 28.30 13.22 -41.99
C GLY A 393 28.57 14.33 -43.00
N THR A 394 27.53 15.03 -43.45
CA THR A 394 27.65 16.22 -44.32
C THR A 394 28.00 17.49 -43.55
N LYS A 395 27.91 17.49 -42.21
CA LYS A 395 28.25 18.64 -41.37
C LYS A 395 29.75 18.69 -41.05
N PRO A 396 30.48 19.75 -41.45
CA PRO A 396 31.93 19.84 -41.26
C PRO A 396 32.36 19.81 -39.79
N ASP A 397 31.61 20.48 -38.89
CA ASP A 397 31.92 20.56 -37.46
C ASP A 397 31.82 19.21 -36.72
N LEU A 398 31.08 18.25 -37.28
CA LEU A 398 30.91 16.91 -36.69
C LEU A 398 31.91 15.89 -37.23
N LYS A 399 32.60 16.22 -38.34
CA LYS A 399 33.59 15.32 -38.95
C LYS A 399 34.75 15.04 -37.99
N VAL A 400 35.23 16.06 -37.28
CA VAL A 400 36.28 15.92 -36.25
C VAL A 400 35.81 14.99 -35.12
N VAL A 401 34.58 15.17 -34.64
CA VAL A 401 33.99 14.32 -33.59
C VAL A 401 33.88 12.86 -34.05
N PHE A 402 33.49 12.63 -35.31
CA PHE A 402 33.43 11.28 -35.89
C PHE A 402 34.81 10.63 -35.98
N ASP A 403 35.82 11.36 -36.44
CA ASP A 403 37.17 10.84 -36.62
C ASP A 403 37.82 10.53 -35.26
N GLU A 404 37.64 11.42 -34.27
CA GLU A 404 38.10 11.17 -32.89
C GLU A 404 37.40 9.98 -32.25
N LEU A 405 36.07 9.86 -32.38
CA LEU A 405 35.33 8.75 -31.80
C LEU A 405 35.69 7.41 -32.45
N SER A 406 35.87 7.40 -33.79
CA SER A 406 36.33 6.21 -34.53
C SER A 406 37.72 5.78 -34.04
N THR A 407 38.65 6.73 -33.92
CA THR A 407 40.01 6.48 -33.43
C THR A 407 40.01 5.95 -32.00
N ARG A 408 39.19 6.53 -31.10
CA ARG A 408 39.09 6.08 -29.70
C ARG A 408 38.52 4.66 -29.61
N ILE A 409 37.50 4.34 -30.39
CA ILE A 409 36.90 2.99 -30.44
C ILE A 409 37.89 1.94 -30.97
N GLU A 410 38.62 2.26 -32.04
CA GLU A 410 39.68 1.39 -32.56
C GLU A 410 40.83 1.21 -31.55
N HIS A 411 41.23 2.31 -30.89
CA HIS A 411 42.26 2.27 -29.86
C HIS A 411 41.85 1.39 -28.69
N ALA A 412 40.59 1.39 -28.26
CA ALA A 412 40.09 0.53 -27.17
C ALA A 412 40.36 -0.97 -27.40
N ARG A 413 40.37 -1.41 -28.67
CA ARG A 413 40.61 -2.81 -29.08
C ARG A 413 42.09 -3.11 -29.37
N SER A 414 42.93 -2.09 -29.50
CA SER A 414 44.38 -2.26 -29.67
C SER A 414 45.02 -2.91 -28.43
N SER A 415 46.14 -3.62 -28.58
CA SER A 415 46.84 -4.27 -27.46
C SER A 415 47.19 -3.29 -26.32
N ASN A 416 47.39 -2.01 -26.62
CA ASN A 416 47.60 -0.93 -25.65
C ASN A 416 46.29 -0.44 -25.01
N GLY A 417 45.20 -0.40 -25.78
CA GLY A 417 43.85 -0.11 -25.28
C GLY A 417 43.35 -1.15 -24.29
N ILE A 418 43.53 -2.44 -24.60
CA ILE A 418 43.18 -3.55 -23.71
C ILE A 418 43.96 -3.45 -22.38
N LEU A 419 45.26 -3.15 -22.43
CA LEU A 419 46.09 -2.94 -21.23
C LEU A 419 45.61 -1.75 -20.39
N SER A 420 45.22 -0.64 -21.05
CA SER A 420 44.70 0.56 -20.38
C SER A 420 43.31 0.33 -19.76
N ALA A 421 42.44 -0.44 -20.42
CA ALA A 421 41.13 -0.84 -19.91
C ALA A 421 41.26 -1.74 -18.68
N ILE A 422 42.20 -2.68 -18.70
CA ILE A 422 42.53 -3.54 -17.55
C ILE A 422 43.05 -2.69 -16.37
N GLN A 423 43.90 -1.71 -16.61
CA GLN A 423 44.40 -0.79 -15.56
C GLN A 423 43.28 0.10 -14.98
N GLN A 424 42.36 0.59 -15.81
CA GLN A 424 41.21 1.39 -15.36
C GLN A 424 40.20 0.55 -14.56
N ALA A 425 39.94 -0.70 -14.97
CA ALA A 425 39.11 -1.64 -14.22
C ALA A 425 39.71 -1.98 -12.84
N GLN A 426 41.04 -2.11 -12.76
CA GLN A 426 41.79 -2.32 -11.50
C GLN A 426 41.80 -1.09 -10.58
N GLN A 427 41.68 0.13 -11.12
CA GLN A 427 41.56 1.36 -10.32
C GLN A 427 40.14 1.54 -9.75
N LYS A 428 39.10 1.20 -10.52
CA LYS A 428 37.69 1.24 -10.05
C LYS A 428 37.44 0.26 -8.89
N THR A 429 38.10 -0.90 -8.86
CA THR A 429 38.03 -1.87 -7.74
C THR A 429 38.76 -1.39 -6.48
N LYS A 430 39.74 -0.48 -6.59
CA LYS A 430 40.47 0.09 -5.43
C LYS A 430 39.76 1.29 -4.78
N GLN A 431 38.81 1.93 -5.46
CA GLN A 431 38.05 3.09 -4.96
C GLN A 431 36.70 2.77 -4.31
N GLN A 432 36.29 1.49 -4.22
CA GLN A 432 35.19 1.13 -3.32
C GLN A 432 35.64 1.34 -1.87
N PRO A 433 34.91 2.10 -1.04
CA PRO A 433 35.30 2.30 0.35
C PRO A 433 35.24 0.94 1.05
N LYS A 434 36.40 0.47 1.53
CA LYS A 434 36.48 -0.63 2.49
C LYS A 434 35.56 -0.27 3.65
N GLY A 435 34.47 -1.03 3.82
CA GLY A 435 33.59 -0.90 4.97
C GLY A 435 34.43 -0.86 6.23
N LYS A 436 34.18 0.14 7.09
CA LYS A 436 34.74 0.19 8.44
C LYS A 436 34.42 -1.13 9.12
N LYS A 437 35.42 -1.99 9.28
CA LYS A 437 35.39 -3.05 10.27
C LYS A 437 35.33 -2.35 11.63
N ASN A 438 34.18 -2.39 12.29
CA ASN A 438 34.11 -2.09 13.70
C ASN A 438 34.95 -3.14 14.43
N GLN A 439 36.09 -2.70 14.98
CA GLN A 439 36.72 -3.31 16.14
C GLN A 439 36.18 -2.60 17.38
N ASN A 440 35.86 -3.42 18.39
CA ASN A 440 35.33 -3.17 19.72
C ASN A 440 33.80 -3.09 19.84
#